data_AF-A0A2E7A522-F1
#
_entry.id   AF-A0A2E7A522-F1
#
_cell.length_a   1.000
_cell.length_b   1.000
_cell.length_c   1.000
_cell.angle_alpha   90.00
_cell.angle_beta   90.00
_cell.angle_gamma   90.00
#
_symmetry.space_group_name_H-M   'P 1'
#
loop_
_entity.id
_entity.type
_entity.pdbx_description
1 polymer ?
#
loop_
_entity_poly.entity_id
_entity_poly.type
_entity_poly.pdbx_seq_one_letter_code
_entity_poly.pdbx_strand_id
1 'polypeptide(L)'
;MAAYSTELPIRPDLDQAHAEVASRWAKTGSWWSGVERLAIVEEVRHARDSAEIAPWESASEIEGIVSSDHLLPDAAIDAIWRITNHPGTLTAEWHASILGRGIHPEAYVEMVGVVAQANAVDRFADALDLDRVELPLPSSSEPDQTSDVSLQVTSHWVPTAQIKGPNVLKALSAVPFENETLSILSSAQYVRLGDLLSDLVSNQNSLSRLQVEVIAARTSKLNECFY
;
A
#
# COMPACT_ATOMS: atom_id res chain seq x y z
N MET A 1 18.71 -7.16 7.65
CA MET A 1 18.19 -8.37 8.29
C MET A 1 17.32 -9.07 7.27
N ALA A 2 17.21 -10.40 7.32
CA ALA A 2 16.27 -11.11 6.44
C ALA A 2 14.83 -10.70 6.80
N ALA A 3 13.92 -10.68 5.83
CA ALA A 3 12.51 -10.40 6.08
C ALA A 3 11.81 -11.61 6.72
N TYR A 4 12.22 -12.82 6.32
CA TYR A 4 11.61 -14.08 6.78
C TYR A 4 12.65 -15.04 7.36
N SER A 5 12.27 -15.74 8.44
CA SER A 5 13.02 -16.88 8.96
C SER A 5 12.37 -18.17 8.49
N THR A 6 12.94 -18.82 7.48
CA THR A 6 12.35 -20.02 6.87
C THR A 6 13.37 -20.86 6.11
N GLU A 7 13.07 -22.15 5.93
CA GLU A 7 13.81 -23.08 5.07
C GLU A 7 13.33 -23.03 3.60
N LEU A 8 12.25 -22.30 3.31
CA LEU A 8 11.77 -22.14 1.94
C LEU A 8 12.81 -21.39 1.09
N PRO A 9 12.99 -21.76 -0.19
CA PRO A 9 13.96 -21.12 -1.08
C PRO A 9 13.43 -19.78 -1.62
N ILE A 10 13.20 -18.81 -0.73
CA ILE A 10 12.81 -17.45 -1.11
C ILE A 10 13.96 -16.81 -1.88
N ARG A 11 13.64 -16.17 -3.02
CA ARG A 11 14.65 -15.45 -3.80
C ARG A 11 15.27 -14.34 -2.95
N PRO A 12 16.60 -14.18 -2.92
CA PRO A 12 17.26 -13.18 -2.08
C PRO A 12 16.80 -11.74 -2.32
N ASP A 13 16.46 -11.39 -3.56
CA ASP A 13 16.01 -10.05 -3.92
C ASP A 13 14.56 -9.76 -3.46
N LEU A 14 13.71 -10.78 -3.37
CA LEU A 14 12.38 -10.66 -2.75
C LEU A 14 12.49 -10.42 -1.25
N ASP A 15 13.28 -11.25 -0.55
CA ASP A 15 13.50 -11.11 0.89
C ASP A 15 14.10 -9.73 1.23
N GLN A 16 15.11 -9.30 0.48
CA GLN A 16 15.71 -7.97 0.65
C GLN A 16 14.71 -6.84 0.38
N ALA A 17 13.89 -6.94 -0.67
CA ALA A 17 12.89 -5.91 -0.97
C ALA A 17 11.85 -5.80 0.15
N HIS A 18 11.39 -6.91 0.71
CA HIS A 18 10.43 -6.93 1.83
C HIS A 18 11.03 -6.35 3.10
N ALA A 19 12.29 -6.68 3.42
CA ALA A 19 13.00 -6.11 4.56
C ALA A 19 13.21 -4.59 4.42
N GLU A 20 13.55 -4.12 3.22
CA GLU A 20 13.69 -2.68 2.97
C GLU A 20 12.36 -1.95 3.08
N VAL A 21 11.27 -2.54 2.56
CA VAL A 21 9.93 -1.95 2.67
C VAL A 21 9.47 -1.87 4.13
N ALA A 22 9.71 -2.90 4.94
CA ALA A 22 9.44 -2.86 6.38
C ALA A 22 10.23 -1.75 7.10
N SER A 23 11.50 -1.56 6.75
CA SER A 23 12.32 -0.45 7.23
C SER A 23 11.74 0.92 6.81
N ARG A 24 11.17 1.02 5.60
CA ARG A 24 10.54 2.25 5.11
C ARG A 24 9.19 2.54 5.75
N TRP A 25 8.44 1.53 6.22
CA TRP A 25 7.23 1.76 7.00
C TRP A 25 7.53 2.48 8.32
N ALA A 26 8.65 2.16 8.97
CA ALA A 26 9.07 2.82 10.21
C ALA A 26 9.65 4.23 10.01
N LYS A 27 9.99 4.64 8.78
CA LYS A 27 10.47 6.01 8.52
C LYS A 27 9.31 6.99 8.57
N THR A 28 9.57 8.20 9.05
CA THR A 28 8.64 9.32 8.93
C THR A 28 8.41 9.64 7.46
N GLY A 29 7.15 9.73 7.05
CA GLY A 29 6.77 10.16 5.71
C GLY A 29 6.51 11.65 5.63
N SER A 30 5.85 12.09 4.56
CA SER A 30 5.54 13.51 4.36
C SER A 30 4.40 13.97 5.27
N TRP A 31 3.46 13.08 5.58
CA TRP A 31 2.26 13.41 6.34
C TRP A 31 2.09 12.59 7.62
N TRP A 32 2.60 11.36 7.64
CA TRP A 32 2.48 10.45 8.77
C TRP A 32 3.84 10.23 9.44
N SER A 33 3.87 10.29 10.77
CA SER A 33 5.03 9.92 11.58
C SER A 33 5.38 8.44 11.40
N GLY A 34 6.60 8.05 11.81
CA GLY A 34 7.01 6.65 11.77
C GLY A 34 6.06 5.73 12.56
N VAL A 35 5.56 6.19 13.71
CA VAL A 35 4.63 5.41 14.55
C VAL A 35 3.25 5.30 13.92
N GLU A 36 2.73 6.36 13.30
CA GLU A 36 1.44 6.31 12.58
C GLU A 36 1.53 5.39 11.36
N ARG A 37 2.65 5.40 10.63
CA ARG A 37 2.84 4.50 9.48
C ARG A 37 2.89 3.03 9.88
N LEU A 38 3.52 2.71 11.01
CA LEU A 38 3.44 1.35 11.56
C LEU A 38 2.02 1.00 12.00
N ALA A 39 1.29 1.93 12.63
CA ALA A 39 -0.12 1.74 12.97
C ALA A 39 -0.99 1.50 11.72
N ILE A 40 -0.68 2.14 10.57
CA ILE A 40 -1.37 1.84 9.30
C ILE A 40 -1.13 0.38 8.89
N VAL A 41 0.12 -0.11 8.99
CA VAL A 41 0.44 -1.51 8.66
C VAL A 41 -0.24 -2.49 9.61
N GLU A 42 -0.26 -2.18 10.90
CA GLU A 42 -0.98 -2.98 11.90
C GLU A 42 -2.49 -3.01 11.63
N GLU A 43 -3.09 -1.89 11.24
CA GLU A 43 -4.51 -1.83 10.90
C GLU A 43 -4.84 -2.58 9.61
N VAL A 44 -3.91 -2.62 8.63
CA VAL A 44 -4.03 -3.51 7.47
C VAL A 44 -4.05 -4.97 7.91
N ARG A 45 -3.14 -5.38 8.79
CA ARG A 45 -3.07 -6.75 9.32
C ARG A 45 -4.36 -7.10 10.06
N HIS A 46 -4.82 -6.20 10.91
CA HIS A 46 -6.05 -6.34 11.66
C HIS A 46 -7.29 -6.46 10.77
N ALA A 47 -7.43 -5.61 9.77
CA ALA A 47 -8.54 -5.66 8.81
C ALA A 47 -8.57 -6.99 8.03
N ARG A 48 -7.39 -7.59 7.77
CA ARG A 48 -7.28 -8.88 7.06
C ARG A 48 -7.59 -10.09 7.94
N ASP A 49 -7.23 -10.02 9.21
CA ASP A 49 -7.41 -11.12 10.17
C ASP A 49 -8.80 -11.13 10.80
N SER A 50 -9.51 -10.00 10.68
CA SER A 50 -10.87 -9.83 11.17
C SER A 50 -11.92 -10.53 10.30
N ALA A 51 -13.10 -10.74 10.88
CA ALA A 51 -14.28 -11.14 10.12
C ALA A 51 -14.61 -10.09 9.05
N GLU A 52 -15.16 -10.55 7.93
CA GLU A 52 -15.55 -9.65 6.84
C GLU A 52 -16.62 -8.65 7.31
N ILE A 53 -16.34 -7.37 7.08
CA ILE A 53 -17.25 -6.23 7.30
C ILE A 53 -17.68 -5.70 5.93
N ALA A 54 -18.94 -5.29 5.78
CA ALA A 54 -19.42 -4.81 4.49
C ALA A 54 -18.76 -3.47 4.11
N PRO A 55 -18.54 -3.18 2.81
CA PRO A 55 -17.79 -1.99 2.37
C PRO A 55 -18.45 -0.64 2.71
N TRP A 56 -19.73 -0.63 3.06
CA TRP A 56 -20.48 0.56 3.48
C TRP A 56 -20.54 0.75 5.00
N GLU A 57 -19.95 -0.15 5.78
CA GLU A 57 -19.84 -0.02 7.22
C GLU A 57 -18.47 0.57 7.59
N SER A 58 -18.46 1.42 8.61
CA SER A 58 -17.24 2.04 9.14
C SER A 58 -16.70 1.16 10.26
N ALA A 59 -15.49 0.60 10.09
CA ALA A 59 -14.87 -0.25 11.12
C ALA A 59 -14.71 0.49 12.45
N SER A 60 -14.41 1.79 12.39
CA SER A 60 -14.31 2.67 13.57
C SER A 60 -15.62 2.81 14.35
N GLU A 61 -16.78 2.58 13.73
CA GLU A 61 -18.11 2.72 14.37
C GLU A 61 -18.64 1.40 14.93
N ILE A 62 -18.00 0.27 14.65
CA ILE A 62 -18.42 -1.05 15.11
C ILE A 62 -17.73 -1.38 16.44
N GLU A 63 -18.55 -1.55 17.48
CA GLU A 63 -18.07 -1.85 18.83
C GLU A 63 -17.18 -3.11 18.87
N GLY A 64 -15.98 -2.96 19.43
CA GLY A 64 -15.04 -4.06 19.61
C GLY A 64 -14.23 -4.45 18.37
N ILE A 65 -14.43 -3.76 17.23
CA ILE A 65 -13.55 -3.92 16.06
C ILE A 65 -12.28 -3.14 16.29
N VAL A 66 -12.35 -1.81 16.38
CA VAL A 66 -11.16 -0.96 16.55
C VAL A 66 -11.03 -0.52 18.02
N SER A 67 -9.81 -0.50 18.55
CA SER A 67 -9.57 -0.07 19.94
C SER A 67 -9.85 1.42 20.13
N SER A 68 -10.54 1.83 21.20
CA SER A 68 -10.89 3.25 21.44
C SER A 68 -9.69 4.19 21.67
N ASP A 69 -8.50 3.65 21.93
CA ASP A 69 -7.25 4.39 22.08
C ASP A 69 -6.34 4.30 20.84
N HIS A 70 -6.91 3.94 19.68
CA HIS A 70 -6.18 3.86 18.42
C HIS A 70 -5.51 5.19 18.08
N LEU A 71 -4.32 5.11 17.49
CA LEU A 71 -3.51 6.29 17.16
C LEU A 71 -4.05 7.05 15.94
N LEU A 72 -4.57 6.33 14.94
CA LEU A 72 -4.98 6.90 13.67
C LEU A 72 -6.36 7.58 13.79
N PRO A 73 -6.68 8.62 13.01
CA PRO A 73 -8.04 9.13 12.93
C PRO A 73 -9.02 8.08 12.38
N ASP A 74 -10.27 8.06 12.86
CA ASP A 74 -11.34 7.14 12.39
C ASP A 74 -11.45 7.08 10.87
N ALA A 75 -11.34 8.25 10.22
CA ALA A 75 -11.42 8.35 8.77
C ALA A 75 -10.28 7.64 8.03
N ALA A 76 -9.08 7.59 8.62
CA ALA A 76 -7.96 6.83 8.10
C ALA A 76 -8.21 5.33 8.31
N ILE A 77 -8.71 4.93 9.48
CA ILE A 77 -9.03 3.53 9.79
C ILE A 77 -10.07 2.98 8.82
N ASP A 78 -11.22 3.65 8.66
CA ASP A 78 -12.25 3.23 7.72
C ASP A 78 -11.72 3.14 6.28
N ALA A 79 -10.81 4.05 5.91
CA ALA A 79 -10.17 4.02 4.60
C ALA A 79 -9.25 2.81 4.45
N ILE A 80 -8.40 2.53 5.44
CA ILE A 80 -7.50 1.37 5.47
C ILE A 80 -8.29 0.08 5.31
N TRP A 81 -9.36 -0.09 6.09
CA TRP A 81 -10.21 -1.29 6.04
C TRP A 81 -10.85 -1.49 4.67
N ARG A 82 -11.45 -0.44 4.10
CA ARG A 82 -12.11 -0.56 2.79
C ARG A 82 -11.11 -0.73 1.65
N ILE A 83 -9.97 -0.05 1.67
CA ILE A 83 -8.92 -0.22 0.64
C ILE A 83 -8.32 -1.64 0.71
N THR A 84 -8.15 -2.17 1.92
CA THR A 84 -7.57 -3.50 2.15
C THR A 84 -8.47 -4.63 1.65
N ASN A 85 -9.77 -4.56 1.97
CA ASN A 85 -10.69 -5.67 1.73
C ASN A 85 -11.61 -5.46 0.52
N HIS A 86 -11.94 -4.21 0.17
CA HIS A 86 -12.97 -3.88 -0.83
C HIS A 86 -12.52 -2.82 -1.86
N PRO A 87 -11.32 -2.91 -2.45
CA PRO A 87 -10.78 -1.87 -3.33
C PRO A 87 -11.61 -1.64 -4.62
N GLY A 88 -12.41 -2.61 -5.06
CA GLY A 88 -13.32 -2.43 -6.20
C GLY A 88 -14.57 -1.60 -5.91
N THR A 89 -14.82 -1.28 -4.64
CA THR A 89 -16.01 -0.54 -4.21
C THR A 89 -15.77 0.96 -4.02
N LEU A 90 -14.54 1.43 -4.20
CA LEU A 90 -14.19 2.83 -3.96
C LEU A 90 -14.88 3.72 -4.99
N THR A 91 -15.47 4.83 -4.55
CA THR A 91 -16.09 5.83 -5.43
C THR A 91 -15.55 7.23 -5.15
N ALA A 92 -15.79 8.16 -6.07
CA ALA A 92 -15.39 9.56 -5.89
C ALA A 92 -16.09 10.20 -4.68
N GLU A 93 -17.36 9.86 -4.44
CA GLU A 93 -18.14 10.35 -3.30
C GLU A 93 -17.59 9.79 -1.99
N TRP A 94 -17.27 8.50 -1.94
CA TRP A 94 -16.65 7.89 -0.77
C TRP A 94 -15.29 8.53 -0.48
N HIS A 95 -14.42 8.69 -1.50
CA HIS A 95 -13.13 9.35 -1.35
C HIS A 95 -13.30 10.79 -0.82
N ALA A 96 -14.22 11.57 -1.41
CA ALA A 96 -14.53 12.91 -0.94
C ALA A 96 -15.03 12.93 0.52
N SER A 97 -15.78 11.91 0.94
CA SER A 97 -16.22 11.78 2.34
C SER A 97 -15.05 11.52 3.29
N ILE A 98 -14.05 10.71 2.91
CA ILE A 98 -12.84 10.50 3.71
C ILE A 98 -12.08 11.81 3.90
N LEU A 99 -11.86 12.56 2.82
CA LEU A 99 -11.19 13.86 2.90
C LEU A 99 -12.01 14.89 3.71
N GLY A 100 -13.34 14.87 3.55
CA GLY A 100 -14.27 15.73 4.29
C GLY A 100 -14.25 15.51 5.81
N ARG A 101 -13.75 14.36 6.27
CA ARG A 101 -13.52 14.05 7.69
C ARG A 101 -12.13 14.45 8.20
N GLY A 102 -11.39 15.27 7.45
CA GLY A 102 -10.15 15.90 7.91
C GLY A 102 -8.85 15.25 7.43
N ILE A 103 -8.92 14.24 6.56
CA ILE A 103 -7.73 13.65 5.95
C ILE A 103 -7.23 14.57 4.82
N HIS A 104 -5.96 14.99 4.91
CA HIS A 104 -5.34 15.76 3.84
C HIS A 104 -5.18 14.92 2.56
N PRO A 105 -5.42 15.45 1.35
CA PRO A 105 -5.34 14.67 0.10
C PRO A 105 -4.00 13.94 -0.10
N GLU A 106 -2.88 14.58 0.22
CA GLU A 106 -1.56 13.95 0.12
C GLU A 106 -1.30 12.93 1.24
N ALA A 107 -1.86 13.13 2.43
CA ALA A 107 -1.83 12.14 3.51
C ALA A 107 -2.62 10.88 3.14
N TYR A 108 -3.74 11.05 2.42
CA TYR A 108 -4.50 9.94 1.84
C TYR A 108 -3.66 9.16 0.82
N VAL A 109 -2.94 9.87 -0.07
CA VAL A 109 -2.03 9.22 -1.04
C VAL A 109 -0.93 8.42 -0.34
N GLU A 110 -0.31 8.99 0.70
CA GLU A 110 0.71 8.31 1.49
C GLU A 110 0.16 7.04 2.13
N MET A 111 -1.02 7.13 2.77
CA MET A 111 -1.71 6.00 3.40
C MET A 111 -2.05 4.91 2.38
N VAL A 112 -2.57 5.26 1.20
CA VAL A 112 -2.82 4.30 0.10
C VAL A 112 -1.54 3.55 -0.28
N GLY A 113 -0.41 4.26 -0.35
CA GLY A 113 0.91 3.67 -0.62
C GLY A 113 1.28 2.61 0.42
N VAL A 114 1.23 2.96 1.70
CA VAL A 114 1.54 2.05 2.81
C VAL A 114 0.59 0.85 2.84
N VAL A 115 -0.72 1.07 2.67
CA VAL A 115 -1.73 0.01 2.63
C VAL A 115 -1.48 -0.98 1.49
N ALA A 116 -1.17 -0.48 0.29
CA ALA A 116 -0.88 -1.34 -0.86
C ALA A 116 0.40 -2.17 -0.66
N GLN A 117 1.44 -1.57 -0.09
CA GLN A 117 2.70 -2.24 0.21
C GLN A 117 2.52 -3.33 1.27
N ALA A 118 1.83 -3.02 2.37
CA ALA A 118 1.54 -3.98 3.44
C ALA A 118 0.73 -5.16 2.90
N ASN A 119 -0.31 -4.91 2.10
CA ASN A 119 -1.06 -5.97 1.44
C ASN A 119 -0.18 -6.85 0.53
N ALA A 120 0.73 -6.26 -0.23
CA ALA A 120 1.61 -7.02 -1.14
C ALA A 120 2.64 -7.88 -0.40
N VAL A 121 3.22 -7.37 0.70
CA VAL A 121 4.24 -8.06 1.50
C VAL A 121 3.60 -9.12 2.39
N ASP A 122 2.56 -8.77 3.15
CA ASP A 122 1.95 -9.70 4.11
C ASP A 122 1.17 -10.81 3.40
N ARG A 123 0.59 -10.57 2.21
CA ARG A 123 -0.03 -11.66 1.43
C ARG A 123 0.99 -12.67 0.90
N PHE A 124 2.23 -12.24 0.66
CA PHE A 124 3.29 -13.17 0.31
C PHE A 124 3.61 -14.11 1.49
N ALA A 125 3.76 -13.54 2.69
CA ALA A 125 3.99 -14.30 3.91
C ALA A 125 2.84 -15.29 4.18
N ASP A 126 1.59 -14.78 4.19
CA ASP A 126 0.41 -15.59 4.48
C ASP A 126 0.20 -16.72 3.46
N ALA A 127 0.47 -16.47 2.17
CA ALA A 127 0.32 -17.48 1.13
C ALA A 127 1.33 -18.64 1.26
N LEU A 128 2.42 -18.41 1.99
CA LEU A 128 3.47 -19.39 2.28
C LEU A 128 3.40 -19.93 3.71
N ASP A 129 2.38 -19.53 4.48
CA ASP A 129 2.24 -19.87 5.91
C ASP A 129 3.47 -19.46 6.73
N LEU A 130 3.98 -18.25 6.45
CA LEU A 130 5.11 -17.64 7.15
C LEU A 130 4.62 -16.56 8.11
N ASP A 131 5.39 -16.32 9.17
CA ASP A 131 5.23 -15.12 9.98
C ASP A 131 5.40 -13.88 9.10
N ARG A 132 4.46 -12.92 9.24
CA ARG A 132 4.54 -11.62 8.57
C ARG A 132 5.77 -10.86 9.05
N VAL A 133 6.35 -10.03 8.18
CA VAL A 133 7.60 -9.32 8.46
C VAL A 133 7.49 -8.50 9.75
N GLU A 134 8.47 -8.63 10.64
CA GLU A 134 8.50 -7.87 11.89
C GLU A 134 8.59 -6.37 11.61
N LEU A 135 7.82 -5.58 12.38
CA LEU A 135 7.84 -4.13 12.28
C LEU A 135 9.03 -3.58 13.08
N PRO A 136 9.93 -2.78 12.47
CA PRO A 136 11.06 -2.20 13.18
C PRO A 136 10.61 -1.06 14.09
N LEU A 137 11.54 -0.55 14.94
CA LEU A 137 11.27 0.62 15.76
C LEU A 137 10.98 1.86 14.89
N PRO A 138 9.90 2.62 15.18
CA PRO A 138 9.55 3.79 14.41
C PRO A 138 10.57 4.92 14.58
N SER A 139 10.75 5.69 13.50
CA SER A 139 11.40 6.99 13.53
C SER A 139 10.71 7.93 14.51
N SER A 140 11.51 8.70 15.26
CA SER A 140 11.02 9.75 16.17
C SER A 140 10.95 11.13 15.53
N SER A 141 11.15 11.23 14.21
CA SER A 141 11.01 12.49 13.48
C SER A 141 9.55 12.81 13.20
N GLU A 142 9.20 14.09 13.25
CA GLU A 142 7.88 14.59 12.88
C GLU A 142 7.76 14.75 11.36
N PRO A 143 6.58 14.50 10.77
CA PRO A 143 6.35 14.74 9.35
C PRO A 143 6.36 16.24 9.04
N ASP A 144 6.93 16.62 7.90
CA ASP A 144 7.03 18.04 7.50
C ASP A 144 5.67 18.65 7.14
N GLN A 145 4.70 17.82 6.71
CA GLN A 145 3.32 18.21 6.36
C GLN A 145 3.25 19.41 5.40
N THR A 146 4.16 19.44 4.42
CA THR A 146 4.24 20.51 3.42
C THR A 146 3.62 20.05 2.11
N SER A 147 2.62 20.79 1.63
CA SER A 147 2.02 20.57 0.32
C SER A 147 2.87 21.18 -0.79
N ASP A 148 2.99 20.45 -1.90
CA ASP A 148 3.56 21.00 -3.13
C ASP A 148 2.45 21.67 -3.98
N VAL A 149 2.56 22.99 -4.14
CA VAL A 149 1.62 23.82 -4.91
C VAL A 149 1.54 23.46 -6.39
N SER A 150 2.49 22.69 -6.91
CA SER A 150 2.48 22.21 -8.30
C SER A 150 1.60 20.98 -8.53
N LEU A 151 1.19 20.29 -7.46
CA LEU A 151 0.34 19.11 -7.53
C LEU A 151 -1.10 19.48 -7.87
N GLN A 152 -1.70 18.72 -8.79
CA GLN A 152 -3.07 18.97 -9.24
C GLN A 152 -3.87 17.67 -9.36
N VAL A 153 -5.15 17.75 -9.00
CA VAL A 153 -6.13 16.71 -9.32
C VAL A 153 -6.47 16.85 -10.79
N THR A 154 -6.03 15.88 -11.60
CA THR A 154 -6.23 15.90 -13.06
C THR A 154 -7.20 14.80 -13.50
N SER A 155 -6.71 13.61 -13.82
CA SER A 155 -7.51 12.45 -14.23
C SER A 155 -7.78 11.46 -13.11
N HIS A 156 -7.27 11.72 -11.91
CA HIS A 156 -7.42 10.89 -10.70
C HIS A 156 -8.25 11.64 -9.67
N TRP A 157 -8.63 11.00 -8.56
CA TRP A 157 -9.27 11.69 -7.42
C TRP A 157 -8.27 12.39 -6.50
N VAL A 158 -6.99 12.04 -6.62
CA VAL A 158 -5.90 12.52 -5.78
C VAL A 158 -5.01 13.53 -6.51
N PRO A 159 -4.29 14.40 -5.78
CA PRO A 159 -3.27 15.26 -6.37
C PRO A 159 -2.18 14.43 -7.04
N THR A 160 -1.73 14.87 -8.22
CA THR A 160 -0.68 14.20 -9.01
C THR A 160 0.31 15.21 -9.56
N ALA A 161 1.59 14.82 -9.61
CA ALA A 161 2.64 15.54 -10.32
C ALA A 161 2.51 15.33 -11.83
N GLN A 162 3.05 16.26 -12.62
CA GLN A 162 3.05 16.19 -14.09
C GLN A 162 4.15 15.24 -14.60
N ILE A 163 3.98 13.94 -14.34
CA ILE A 163 4.91 12.87 -14.75
C ILE A 163 4.31 11.98 -15.85
N LYS A 164 5.20 11.35 -16.63
CA LYS A 164 4.82 10.30 -17.59
C LYS A 164 4.84 8.94 -16.89
N GLY A 165 4.01 8.01 -17.36
CA GLY A 165 3.96 6.65 -16.84
C GLY A 165 2.54 6.11 -16.70
N PRO A 166 2.40 4.85 -16.25
CA PRO A 166 1.11 4.24 -15.93
C PRO A 166 0.41 4.97 -14.77
N ASN A 167 -0.91 4.84 -14.70
CA ASN A 167 -1.74 5.53 -13.71
C ASN A 167 -1.35 5.18 -12.26
N VAL A 168 -0.86 3.95 -12.00
CA VAL A 168 -0.38 3.56 -10.66
C VAL A 168 0.77 4.45 -10.15
N LEU A 169 1.70 4.85 -11.02
CA LEU A 169 2.80 5.76 -10.64
C LEU A 169 2.32 7.19 -10.51
N LYS A 170 1.38 7.60 -11.36
CA LYS A 170 0.79 8.94 -11.29
C LYS A 170 -0.01 9.12 -10.00
N ALA A 171 -0.80 8.13 -9.60
CA ALA A 171 -1.62 8.19 -8.40
C ALA A 171 -0.81 8.38 -7.11
N LEU A 172 0.41 7.83 -7.04
CA LEU A 172 1.32 8.01 -5.90
C LEU A 172 2.31 9.18 -6.06
N SER A 173 2.23 9.93 -7.16
CA SER A 173 3.25 10.95 -7.48
C SER A 173 3.24 12.18 -6.59
N ALA A 174 2.18 12.40 -5.82
CA ALA A 174 2.17 13.41 -4.76
C ALA A 174 3.11 13.05 -3.60
N VAL A 175 3.47 11.77 -3.44
CA VAL A 175 4.36 11.31 -2.36
C VAL A 175 5.49 10.48 -2.98
N PRO A 176 6.56 11.14 -3.48
CA PRO A 176 7.67 10.47 -4.17
C PRO A 176 8.28 9.30 -3.37
N PHE A 177 8.34 9.45 -2.04
CA PHE A 177 8.82 8.40 -1.14
C PHE A 177 8.01 7.09 -1.27
N GLU A 178 6.69 7.16 -1.44
CA GLU A 178 5.85 5.96 -1.65
C GLU A 178 6.00 5.38 -3.06
N ASN A 179 6.20 6.24 -4.06
CA ASN A 179 6.47 5.81 -5.42
C ASN A 179 7.79 5.05 -5.54
N GLU A 180 8.82 5.48 -4.81
CA GLU A 180 10.08 4.75 -4.69
C GLU A 180 9.88 3.39 -4.00
N THR A 181 9.09 3.33 -2.93
CA THR A 181 8.78 2.07 -2.23
C THR A 181 8.03 1.08 -3.15
N LEU A 182 7.06 1.59 -3.93
CA LEU A 182 6.38 0.80 -4.96
C LEU A 182 7.38 0.25 -5.99
N SER A 183 8.36 1.05 -6.42
CA SER A 183 9.38 0.62 -7.38
C SER A 183 10.24 -0.53 -6.86
N ILE A 184 10.58 -0.51 -5.57
CA ILE A 184 11.33 -1.59 -4.89
C ILE A 184 10.53 -2.90 -4.99
N LEU A 185 9.26 -2.88 -4.59
CA LEU A 185 8.37 -4.05 -4.67
C LEU A 185 8.15 -4.52 -6.10
N SER A 186 7.80 -3.60 -7.01
CA SER A 186 7.53 -3.93 -8.42
C SER A 186 8.73 -4.60 -9.07
N SER A 187 9.95 -4.12 -8.79
CA SER A 187 11.18 -4.68 -9.37
C SER A 187 11.43 -6.12 -8.92
N ALA A 188 11.13 -6.44 -7.65
CA ALA A 188 11.36 -7.79 -7.11
C ALA A 188 10.21 -8.76 -7.45
N GLN A 189 8.95 -8.30 -7.37
CA GLN A 189 7.74 -9.12 -7.47
C GLN A 189 7.14 -9.22 -8.88
N TYR A 190 7.35 -8.20 -9.72
CA TYR A 190 6.62 -8.04 -10.97
C TYR A 190 7.56 -7.76 -12.15
N VAL A 191 7.75 -6.49 -12.50
CA VAL A 191 8.71 -6.00 -13.48
C VAL A 191 9.27 -4.66 -13.00
N ARG A 192 10.51 -4.36 -13.37
CA ARG A 192 11.07 -3.02 -13.19
C ARG A 192 10.20 -2.01 -13.95
N LEU A 193 9.83 -0.92 -13.30
CA LEU A 193 8.89 0.06 -13.87
C LEU A 193 9.38 0.65 -15.21
N GLY A 194 10.70 0.82 -15.38
CA GLY A 194 11.30 1.27 -16.64
C GLY A 194 11.15 0.28 -17.80
N ASP A 195 10.96 -1.01 -17.49
CA ASP A 195 10.84 -2.09 -18.46
C ASP A 195 9.37 -2.49 -18.74
N LEU A 196 8.41 -1.84 -18.07
CA LEU A 196 7.00 -2.22 -18.10
C LEU A 196 6.44 -2.36 -19.52
N LEU A 197 6.83 -1.43 -20.42
CA LEU A 197 6.37 -1.36 -21.81
C LEU A 197 7.32 -2.02 -22.82
N SER A 198 8.57 -2.31 -22.43
CA SER A 198 9.62 -2.83 -23.34
C SER A 198 9.85 -4.33 -23.17
N ASP A 199 9.69 -4.87 -21.98
CA ASP A 199 10.01 -6.26 -21.67
C ASP A 199 8.78 -7.17 -21.60
N LEU A 200 8.28 -7.60 -22.76
CA LEU A 200 7.05 -8.40 -22.86
C LEU A 200 7.26 -9.92 -22.83
N VAL A 201 8.51 -10.38 -22.82
CA VAL A 201 8.84 -11.80 -23.04
C VAL A 201 9.85 -12.38 -22.04
N SER A 202 10.34 -11.59 -21.09
CA SER A 202 11.32 -12.02 -20.10
C SER A 202 10.89 -13.21 -19.26
N ASN A 203 11.91 -13.96 -18.84
CA ASN A 203 11.89 -15.03 -17.85
C ASN A 203 12.89 -14.75 -16.72
N GLN A 204 13.12 -13.46 -16.38
CA GLN A 204 14.10 -13.03 -15.38
C GLN A 204 13.87 -13.65 -13.99
N ASN A 205 12.63 -14.08 -13.69
CA ASN A 205 12.24 -14.70 -12.43
C ASN A 205 11.72 -16.13 -12.67
N SER A 206 11.14 -16.75 -11.64
CA SER A 206 10.56 -18.10 -11.72
C SER A 206 9.36 -18.23 -12.68
N LEU A 207 8.79 -17.11 -13.12
CA LEU A 207 7.66 -17.03 -14.06
C LEU A 207 8.05 -16.18 -15.28
N SER A 208 7.56 -16.57 -16.45
CA SER A 208 7.64 -15.71 -17.64
C SER A 208 6.71 -14.50 -17.52
N ARG A 209 7.03 -13.42 -18.23
CA ARG A 209 6.20 -12.19 -18.26
C ARG A 209 4.73 -12.50 -18.54
N LEU A 210 4.43 -13.36 -19.51
CA LEU A 210 3.04 -13.76 -19.82
C LEU A 210 2.34 -14.46 -18.65
N GLN A 211 3.04 -15.33 -17.91
CA GLN A 211 2.46 -15.98 -16.73
C GLN A 211 2.18 -14.98 -15.62
N VAL A 212 3.10 -14.03 -15.41
CA VAL A 212 2.92 -12.94 -14.42
C VAL A 212 1.71 -12.07 -14.81
N GLU A 213 1.56 -11.68 -16.07
CA GLU A 213 0.42 -10.88 -16.55
C GLU A 213 -0.92 -11.62 -16.40
N VAL A 214 -0.96 -12.95 -16.64
CA VAL A 214 -2.16 -13.76 -16.40
C VAL A 214 -2.54 -13.79 -14.92
N ILE A 215 -1.56 -13.93 -14.03
CA ILE A 215 -1.79 -13.88 -12.58
C ILE A 215 -2.26 -12.48 -12.18
N ALA A 216 -1.59 -11.41 -12.64
CA ALA A 216 -1.96 -10.04 -12.36
C ALA A 216 -3.39 -9.73 -12.81
N ALA A 217 -3.78 -10.12 -14.03
CA ALA A 217 -5.13 -9.95 -14.54
C ALA A 217 -6.18 -10.71 -13.70
N ARG A 218 -5.86 -11.92 -13.25
CA ARG A 218 -6.75 -12.69 -12.37
C ARG A 218 -6.87 -12.05 -10.98
N THR A 219 -5.78 -11.57 -10.41
CA THR A 219 -5.76 -10.84 -9.14
C THR A 219 -6.59 -9.56 -9.23
N SER A 220 -6.40 -8.76 -10.29
CA SER A 220 -7.23 -7.58 -10.57
C SER A 220 -8.71 -7.93 -10.68
N LYS A 221 -9.06 -9.03 -11.37
CA LYS A 221 -10.45 -9.47 -11.49
C LYS A 221 -11.06 -9.89 -10.16
N LEU A 222 -10.31 -10.59 -9.31
CA LEU A 222 -10.78 -11.04 -8.00
C LEU A 222 -10.95 -9.88 -7.01
N ASN A 223 -10.08 -8.88 -7.08
CA ASN A 223 -10.15 -7.68 -6.24
C ASN A 223 -11.04 -6.58 -6.82
N GLU A 224 -11.67 -6.81 -7.98
CA GLU A 224 -12.45 -5.83 -8.74
C GLU A 224 -11.71 -4.49 -8.98
N CYS A 225 -10.38 -4.58 -9.12
CA CYS A 225 -9.49 -3.43 -9.31
C CYS A 225 -9.14 -3.30 -10.81
N PHE A 226 -9.86 -2.41 -11.49
CA PHE A 226 -9.76 -2.20 -12.94
C PHE A 226 -9.10 -0.86 -13.28
N TYR A 227 -8.44 -0.81 -14.44
CA TYR A 227 -7.83 0.41 -15.01
C TYR A 227 -8.77 1.12 -15.98
#